data_AF-A0A6I9N2B0-F1
#
_entry.id   AF-A0A6I9N2B0-F1
#
_cell.length_a   1.000
_cell.length_b   1.000
_cell.length_c   1.000
_cell.angle_alpha   90.00
_cell.angle_beta   90.00
_cell.angle_gamma   90.00
#
_symmetry.space_group_name_H-M   'P 1'
#
loop_
_entity.id
_entity.type
_entity.pdbx_description
1 polymer ?
#
loop_
_entity_poly.entity_id
_entity_poly.type
_entity_poly.pdbx_seq_one_letter_code
_entity_poly.pdbx_strand_id
1 'polypeptide(L)'
;MSLVFTLQSLSYVVFRESVAFVKLRKVFKPEELRQALMPTLESLYRQDPESLPFRQPVDPMLLGIPDYFDIVKNPIDLSTIKRKLDTGQYQEPWQYVDDVWIMFNNAWIYNRKTSRVYKYCSKLAEVFESEIDPVMQLLGYCCGRKYEFSPQTLCCYGKQLCTIPTGGTYYSYQNRYHFCEKCFTEIQGESVTLGDDPAQPQTRISKDQFERKKNDVLDSEPFVECKDCGRKMHQICVLHYDTIWPSGFICDNCLKKSAKTRKDNKFSAKRLQSTRLGMYIEDRVNKYLKRQNHPEAGEVFVRVVASSDKITEVKQGMKTR
;
A
#
# COMPACT_ATOMS: atom_id res chain seq x y z
N MET A 1 64.94 -51.41 -4.74
CA MET A 1 65.11 -51.00 -6.16
C MET A 1 63.78 -50.46 -6.65
N SER A 2 63.77 -49.21 -7.08
CA SER A 2 62.63 -48.51 -7.64
C SER A 2 62.02 -49.28 -8.81
N LEU A 3 60.69 -49.36 -8.89
CA LEU A 3 59.98 -49.56 -10.14
C LEU A 3 58.64 -48.81 -10.11
N VAL A 4 58.56 -47.86 -11.04
CA VAL A 4 57.40 -47.06 -11.43
C VAL A 4 56.48 -47.94 -12.29
N PHE A 5 55.18 -47.95 -12.03
CA PHE A 5 54.14 -48.31 -13.01
C PHE A 5 52.86 -47.49 -12.72
N THR A 6 52.67 -46.40 -13.46
CA THR A 6 51.68 -46.21 -14.54
C THR A 6 50.23 -46.02 -14.08
N LEU A 7 49.76 -44.79 -14.27
CA LEU A 7 48.38 -44.34 -14.20
C LEU A 7 47.50 -45.09 -15.21
N GLN A 8 46.46 -45.76 -14.72
CA GLN A 8 45.30 -46.11 -15.54
C GLN A 8 44.06 -45.44 -14.97
N SER A 9 43.41 -44.73 -15.87
CA SER A 9 42.12 -44.07 -15.81
C SER A 9 41.05 -44.78 -14.98
N LEU A 10 40.51 -44.06 -13.99
CA LEU A 10 39.14 -44.27 -13.53
C LEU A 10 38.39 -42.94 -13.66
N SER A 11 37.49 -42.92 -14.63
CA SER A 11 36.46 -41.91 -14.84
C SER A 11 35.57 -41.81 -13.61
N TYR A 12 35.86 -40.86 -12.73
CA TYR A 12 34.93 -40.42 -11.70
C TYR A 12 33.85 -39.56 -12.36
N VAL A 13 32.71 -40.19 -12.63
CA VAL A 13 31.45 -39.49 -12.87
C VAL A 13 31.11 -38.74 -11.58
N VAL A 14 31.43 -37.44 -11.54
CA VAL A 14 30.96 -36.55 -10.47
C VAL A 14 29.47 -36.32 -10.72
N PHE A 15 28.64 -37.15 -10.10
CA PHE A 15 27.21 -36.86 -9.96
C PHE A 15 27.09 -35.61 -9.08
N ARG A 16 26.87 -34.44 -9.69
CA ARG A 16 26.46 -33.24 -8.97
C ARG A 16 25.03 -33.47 -8.48
N GLU A 17 24.88 -33.99 -7.27
CA GLU A 17 23.61 -33.92 -6.56
C GLU A 17 23.21 -32.45 -6.42
N SER A 18 22.14 -32.09 -7.10
CA SER A 18 21.50 -30.80 -6.95
C SER A 18 20.79 -30.83 -5.61
N VAL A 19 21.41 -30.32 -4.55
CA VAL A 19 20.73 -30.15 -3.26
C VAL A 19 19.54 -29.24 -3.50
N ALA A 20 18.34 -29.82 -3.59
CA ALA A 20 17.10 -29.07 -3.66
C ALA A 20 17.01 -28.26 -2.36
N PHE A 21 17.25 -26.96 -2.46
CA PHE A 21 17.12 -26.04 -1.33
C PHE A 21 15.67 -26.12 -0.86
N VAL A 22 15.41 -26.79 0.26
CA VAL A 22 14.08 -26.90 0.85
C VAL A 22 13.62 -25.47 1.16
N LYS A 23 12.51 -25.06 0.55
CA LYS A 23 11.89 -23.74 0.77
C LYS A 23 11.40 -23.64 2.22
N LEU A 24 12.30 -23.25 3.11
CA LEU A 24 11.97 -23.04 4.52
C LEU A 24 11.34 -21.66 4.67
N ARG A 25 10.01 -21.64 4.81
CA ARG A 25 9.29 -20.44 5.28
C ARG A 25 9.99 -19.90 6.53
N LYS A 26 10.15 -18.58 6.60
CA LYS A 26 10.72 -17.92 7.78
C LYS A 26 9.74 -18.12 8.94
N VAL A 27 10.23 -18.76 9.99
CA VAL A 27 9.60 -18.78 11.29
C VAL A 27 10.34 -17.79 12.19
N PHE A 28 9.60 -16.89 12.82
CA PHE A 28 10.13 -15.99 13.84
C PHE A 28 10.00 -16.65 15.21
N LYS A 29 11.09 -16.66 15.98
CA LYS A 29 11.01 -17.09 17.38
C LYS A 29 10.35 -15.96 18.19
N PRO A 30 9.53 -16.25 19.21
CA PRO A 30 8.95 -15.22 20.06
C PRO A 30 9.96 -14.20 20.57
N GLU A 31 11.13 -14.67 21.05
CA GLU A 31 12.18 -13.80 21.55
C GLU A 31 12.82 -12.90 20.47
N GLU A 32 12.91 -13.39 19.23
CA GLU A 32 13.39 -12.59 18.08
C GLU A 32 12.46 -11.40 17.82
N LEU A 33 11.14 -11.63 17.84
CA LEU A 33 10.15 -10.57 17.67
C LEU A 33 10.15 -9.62 18.88
N ARG A 34 10.18 -10.17 20.09
CA ARG A 34 10.17 -9.38 21.33
C ARG A 34 11.37 -8.44 21.37
N GLN A 35 12.58 -8.95 21.13
CA GLN A 35 13.81 -8.15 21.16
C GLN A 35 13.81 -7.05 20.09
N ALA A 36 13.28 -7.33 18.90
CA ALA A 36 13.23 -6.36 17.81
C ALA A 36 12.14 -5.29 18.01
N LEU A 37 10.94 -5.68 18.46
CA LEU A 37 9.75 -4.83 18.47
C LEU A 37 9.54 -4.08 19.79
N MET A 38 9.99 -4.62 20.93
CA MET A 38 9.79 -3.98 22.25
C MET A 38 10.33 -2.54 22.30
N PRO A 39 11.50 -2.19 21.73
CA PRO A 39 11.98 -0.81 21.73
C PRO A 39 11.01 0.19 21.07
N THR A 40 10.29 -0.25 20.02
CA THR A 40 9.27 0.59 19.35
C THR A 40 8.08 0.84 20.28
N LEU A 41 7.64 -0.17 21.03
CA LEU A 41 6.54 -0.05 21.99
C LEU A 41 6.94 0.81 23.20
N GLU A 42 8.16 0.65 23.70
CA GLU A 42 8.72 1.49 24.76
C GLU A 42 8.81 2.96 24.33
N SER A 43 9.12 3.23 23.05
CA SER A 43 9.12 4.60 22.51
C SER A 43 7.75 5.26 22.61
N LEU A 44 6.67 4.50 22.44
CA LEU A 44 5.31 4.98 22.68
C LEU A 44 5.06 5.23 24.17
N TYR A 45 5.44 4.29 25.05
CA TYR A 45 5.27 4.46 26.50
C TYR A 45 5.98 5.70 27.07
N ARG A 46 7.14 6.07 26.50
CA ARG A 46 7.92 7.23 26.92
C ARG A 46 7.27 8.58 26.59
N GLN A 47 6.26 8.62 25.72
CA GLN A 47 5.55 9.88 25.41
C GLN A 47 4.61 10.26 26.56
N ASP A 48 4.85 11.39 27.20
CA ASP A 48 4.11 11.88 28.37
C ASP A 48 3.70 13.34 28.12
N PRO A 49 2.40 13.68 28.12
CA PRO A 49 1.24 12.89 28.56
C PRO A 49 0.58 12.00 27.51
N GLU A 50 1.09 11.96 26.28
CA GLU A 50 0.38 11.39 25.13
C GLU A 50 0.03 9.91 25.29
N SER A 51 0.90 9.12 25.92
CA SER A 51 0.66 7.68 26.07
C SER A 51 -0.35 7.33 27.16
N LEU A 52 -0.59 8.21 28.14
CA LEU A 52 -1.36 7.88 29.35
C LEU A 52 -2.73 7.23 29.07
N PRO A 53 -3.56 7.74 28.13
CA PRO A 53 -4.87 7.14 27.82
C PRO A 53 -4.79 5.75 27.16
N PHE A 54 -3.62 5.35 26.67
CA PHE A 54 -3.40 4.13 25.89
C PHE A 54 -2.66 3.05 26.67
N ARG A 55 -2.20 3.35 27.90
CA ARG A 55 -1.35 2.43 28.69
C ARG A 55 -2.11 1.23 29.25
N GLN A 56 -3.43 1.31 29.37
CA GLN A 56 -4.30 0.30 29.98
C GLN A 56 -5.55 0.09 29.13
N PRO A 57 -6.23 -1.06 29.27
CA PRO A 57 -7.51 -1.29 28.61
C PRO A 57 -8.53 -0.20 28.97
N VAL A 58 -9.31 0.24 27.99
CA VAL A 58 -10.38 1.22 28.21
C VAL A 58 -11.46 0.58 29.09
N ASP A 59 -11.77 1.24 30.21
CA ASP A 59 -12.92 0.91 31.07
C ASP A 59 -14.03 1.95 30.81
N PRO A 60 -15.07 1.60 30.05
CA PRO A 60 -16.08 2.58 29.64
C PRO A 60 -16.91 3.13 30.81
N MET A 61 -17.12 2.32 31.85
CA MET A 61 -17.93 2.72 33.01
C MET A 61 -17.14 3.70 33.90
N LEU A 62 -15.88 3.38 34.17
CA LEU A 62 -15.01 4.23 34.98
C LEU A 62 -14.75 5.59 34.30
N LEU A 63 -14.65 5.59 32.96
CA LEU A 63 -14.37 6.79 32.17
C LEU A 63 -15.63 7.59 31.78
N GLY A 64 -16.84 7.11 32.14
CA GLY A 64 -18.11 7.79 31.85
C GLY A 64 -18.48 7.82 30.36
N ILE A 65 -18.07 6.80 29.60
CA ILE A 65 -18.26 6.68 28.15
C ILE A 65 -18.98 5.37 27.79
N PRO A 66 -20.24 5.17 28.22
CA PRO A 66 -20.92 3.88 28.15
C PRO A 66 -21.13 3.34 26.73
N ASP A 67 -21.08 4.21 25.71
CA ASP A 67 -21.25 3.90 24.29
C ASP A 67 -19.97 3.38 23.61
N TYR A 68 -18.84 3.26 24.32
CA TYR A 68 -17.54 2.93 23.73
C TYR A 68 -17.56 1.63 22.92
N PHE A 69 -18.13 0.54 23.46
CA PHE A 69 -18.20 -0.76 22.76
C PHE A 69 -19.30 -0.83 21.68
N ASP A 70 -20.19 0.16 21.62
CA ASP A 70 -21.12 0.30 20.49
C ASP A 70 -20.39 0.78 19.24
N ILE A 71 -19.30 1.54 19.41
CA ILE A 71 -18.47 2.09 18.34
C ILE A 71 -17.23 1.22 18.10
N VAL A 72 -16.45 0.95 19.15
CA VAL A 72 -15.18 0.21 19.08
C VAL A 72 -15.43 -1.28 19.28
N LYS A 73 -15.25 -2.07 18.22
CA LYS A 73 -15.54 -3.51 18.21
C LYS A 73 -14.37 -4.40 18.62
N ASN A 74 -13.14 -3.94 18.41
CA ASN A 74 -11.93 -4.68 18.74
C ASN A 74 -11.03 -3.80 19.63
N PRO A 75 -11.36 -3.63 20.93
CA PRO A 75 -10.57 -2.80 21.84
C PRO A 75 -9.16 -3.39 22.05
N ILE A 76 -8.16 -2.52 22.08
CA ILE A 76 -6.76 -2.88 22.31
C ILE A 76 -6.01 -1.67 22.89
N ASP A 77 -4.95 -1.94 23.64
CA ASP A 77 -4.13 -0.96 24.35
C ASP A 77 -2.67 -1.42 24.45
N LEU A 78 -1.77 -0.54 24.88
CA LEU A 78 -0.34 -0.80 24.97
C LEU A 78 0.00 -1.97 25.91
N SER A 79 -0.72 -2.16 27.02
CA SER A 79 -0.45 -3.27 27.94
C SER A 79 -0.84 -4.61 27.35
N THR A 80 -1.95 -4.66 26.59
CA THR A 80 -2.36 -5.84 25.84
C THR A 80 -1.34 -6.20 24.77
N ILE A 81 -0.86 -5.22 23.99
CA ILE A 81 0.17 -5.41 22.96
C ILE A 81 1.48 -5.90 23.59
N LYS A 82 1.89 -5.27 24.70
CA LYS A 82 3.08 -5.68 25.46
C LYS A 82 2.98 -7.14 25.91
N ARG A 83 1.85 -7.53 26.51
CA ARG A 83 1.59 -8.90 26.94
C ARG A 83 1.63 -9.89 25.77
N LYS A 84 1.05 -9.54 24.61
CA LYS A 84 1.09 -10.40 23.41
C LYS A 84 2.52 -10.60 22.89
N LEU A 85 3.37 -9.56 22.94
CA LEU A 85 4.81 -9.69 22.65
C LEU A 85 5.52 -10.59 23.66
N ASP A 86 5.36 -10.32 24.96
CA ASP A 86 6.04 -11.05 26.04
C ASP A 86 5.65 -12.53 26.10
N THR A 87 4.41 -12.86 25.72
CA THR A 87 3.89 -14.24 25.70
C THR A 87 4.01 -14.92 24.34
N GLY A 88 4.62 -14.27 23.34
CA GLY A 88 4.89 -14.87 22.03
C GLY A 88 3.65 -15.14 21.18
N GLN A 89 2.60 -14.33 21.32
CA GLN A 89 1.33 -14.51 20.59
C GLN A 89 1.39 -14.04 19.13
N TYR A 90 2.44 -13.33 18.73
CA TYR A 90 2.67 -12.93 17.35
C TYR A 90 3.54 -13.96 16.61
N GLN A 91 3.08 -14.40 15.44
CA GLN A 91 3.83 -15.29 14.54
C GLN A 91 4.73 -14.50 13.57
N GLU A 92 4.34 -13.27 13.23
CA GLU A 92 5.10 -12.36 12.37
C GLU A 92 4.89 -10.89 12.79
N PRO A 93 5.84 -9.98 12.50
CA PRO A 93 5.80 -8.62 13.03
C PRO A 93 4.67 -7.74 12.47
N TRP A 94 4.12 -8.05 11.28
CA TRP A 94 2.96 -7.30 10.77
C TRP A 94 1.73 -7.42 11.68
N GLN A 95 1.54 -8.53 12.39
CA GLN A 95 0.45 -8.66 13.36
C GLN A 95 0.59 -7.71 14.55
N TYR A 96 1.84 -7.43 14.97
CA TYR A 96 2.12 -6.41 15.98
C TYR A 96 1.83 -5.01 15.44
N VAL A 97 2.28 -4.72 14.21
CA VAL A 97 2.00 -3.46 13.53
C VAL A 97 0.49 -3.22 13.40
N ASP A 98 -0.27 -4.26 13.00
CA ASP A 98 -1.72 -4.20 12.87
C ASP A 98 -2.39 -3.86 14.20
N ASP A 99 -2.00 -4.50 15.30
CA ASP A 99 -2.53 -4.20 16.63
C ASP A 99 -2.26 -2.76 17.09
N VAL A 100 -1.05 -2.24 16.83
CA VAL A 100 -0.72 -0.84 17.12
C VAL A 100 -1.60 0.12 16.32
N TRP A 101 -1.83 -0.17 15.03
CA TRP A 101 -2.72 0.64 14.20
C TRP A 101 -4.20 0.50 14.57
N ILE A 102 -4.66 -0.68 15.02
CA ILE A 102 -6.01 -0.86 15.56
C ILE A 102 -6.20 0.04 16.79
N MET A 103 -5.21 0.11 17.68
CA MET A 103 -5.24 1.02 18.83
C MET A 103 -5.44 2.48 18.39
N PHE A 104 -4.67 2.93 17.39
CA PHE A 104 -4.79 4.30 16.90
C PHE A 104 -6.13 4.57 16.20
N ASN A 105 -6.58 3.66 15.33
CA ASN A 105 -7.82 3.79 14.61
C ASN A 105 -9.05 3.78 15.54
N ASN A 106 -9.04 2.94 16.58
CA ASN A 106 -10.09 2.95 17.60
C ASN A 106 -10.18 4.32 18.29
N ALA A 107 -9.04 4.93 18.61
CA ALA A 107 -9.01 6.25 19.23
C ALA A 107 -9.46 7.36 18.29
N TRP A 108 -9.05 7.35 17.01
CA TRP A 108 -9.50 8.34 16.03
C TRP A 108 -10.97 8.23 15.65
N ILE A 109 -11.52 7.01 15.64
CA ILE A 109 -12.94 6.77 15.35
C ILE A 109 -13.81 7.23 16.52
N TYR A 110 -13.43 6.87 17.76
CA TYR A 110 -14.24 7.21 18.94
C TYR A 110 -14.15 8.69 19.32
N ASN A 111 -12.95 9.29 19.22
CA ASN A 111 -12.71 10.63 19.72
C ASN A 111 -12.87 11.70 18.63
N ARG A 112 -13.41 12.87 19.00
CA ARG A 112 -13.48 14.02 18.07
C ARG A 112 -12.07 14.53 17.74
N LYS A 113 -11.86 15.00 16.50
CA LYS A 113 -10.58 15.59 16.03
C LYS A 113 -10.02 16.70 16.93
N THR A 114 -10.91 17.43 17.61
CA THR A 114 -10.54 18.53 18.52
C THR A 114 -10.16 18.09 19.93
N SER A 115 -10.45 16.84 20.30
CA SER A 115 -10.19 16.29 21.64
C SER A 115 -8.70 16.08 21.91
N ARG A 116 -8.34 15.99 23.20
CA ARG A 116 -6.95 15.71 23.63
C ARG A 116 -6.51 14.32 23.21
N VAL A 117 -7.33 13.29 23.44
CA VAL A 117 -7.01 11.89 23.12
C VAL A 117 -6.76 11.71 21.62
N TYR A 118 -7.53 12.37 20.75
CA TYR A 118 -7.29 12.34 19.31
C TYR A 118 -5.90 12.90 18.95
N LYS A 119 -5.55 14.07 19.50
CA LYS A 119 -4.24 14.70 19.26
C LYS A 119 -3.08 13.86 19.82
N TYR A 120 -3.26 13.27 20.99
CA TYR A 120 -2.29 12.35 21.60
C TYR A 120 -2.09 11.11 20.74
N CYS A 121 -3.17 10.52 20.23
CA CYS A 121 -3.12 9.40 19.28
C CYS A 121 -2.30 9.77 18.03
N SER A 122 -2.55 10.94 17.44
CA SER A 122 -1.80 11.42 16.28
C SER A 122 -0.31 11.57 16.57
N LYS A 123 0.07 12.02 17.77
CA LYS A 123 1.48 12.11 18.15
C LYS A 123 2.13 10.73 18.31
N LEU A 124 1.43 9.78 18.94
CA LEU A 124 1.93 8.40 19.08
C LEU A 124 2.10 7.71 17.72
N ALA A 125 1.18 7.92 16.79
CA ALA A 125 1.29 7.39 15.44
C ALA A 125 2.53 7.93 14.70
N GLU A 126 2.81 9.24 14.79
CA GLU A 126 4.01 9.86 14.22
C GLU A 126 5.30 9.22 14.79
N VAL A 127 5.36 9.03 16.11
CA VAL A 127 6.50 8.37 16.77
C VAL A 127 6.63 6.93 16.26
N PHE A 128 5.53 6.18 16.23
CA PHE A 128 5.54 4.80 15.77
C PHE A 128 6.05 4.65 14.33
N GLU A 129 5.58 5.49 13.41
CA GLU A 129 6.01 5.47 12.01
C GLU A 129 7.53 5.69 11.85
N SER A 130 8.11 6.57 12.67
CA SER A 130 9.56 6.84 12.64
C SER A 130 10.39 5.67 13.19
N GLU A 131 9.86 4.93 14.15
CA GLU A 131 10.57 3.84 14.86
C GLU A 131 10.45 2.50 14.14
N ILE A 132 9.28 2.22 13.57
CA ILE A 132 8.95 0.87 13.05
C ILE A 132 9.67 0.54 11.74
N ASP A 133 9.96 1.55 10.91
CA ASP A 133 10.53 1.36 9.58
C ASP A 133 11.91 0.67 9.59
N PRO A 134 12.93 1.19 10.31
CA PRO A 134 14.23 0.54 10.38
C PRO A 134 14.17 -0.84 11.04
N VAL A 135 13.30 -1.02 12.05
CA VAL A 135 13.14 -2.31 12.75
C VAL A 135 12.60 -3.39 11.80
N MET A 136 11.59 -3.06 11.00
CA MET A 136 11.03 -3.98 10.02
C MET A 136 12.04 -4.34 8.92
N GLN A 137 12.85 -3.37 8.48
CA GLN A 137 13.95 -3.61 7.53
C GLN A 137 15.00 -4.58 8.09
N LEU A 138 15.37 -4.43 9.37
CA LEU A 138 16.28 -5.37 10.07
C LEU A 138 15.70 -6.79 10.13
N LEU A 139 14.39 -6.93 10.29
CA LEU A 139 13.68 -8.22 10.25
C LEU A 139 13.55 -8.79 8.81
N GLY A 140 14.04 -8.06 7.81
CA GLY A 140 14.13 -8.46 6.41
C GLY A 140 12.90 -8.10 5.58
N TYR A 141 12.07 -7.15 6.04
CA TYR A 141 10.95 -6.58 5.30
C TYR A 141 11.38 -5.37 4.45
N CYS A 142 10.52 -4.90 3.55
CA CYS A 142 10.81 -3.74 2.71
C CYS A 142 10.78 -2.42 3.49
N CYS A 143 9.85 -2.29 4.43
CA CYS A 143 9.64 -1.16 5.32
C CYS A 143 8.66 -1.58 6.42
N GLY A 144 8.47 -0.71 7.42
CA GLY A 144 7.48 -0.89 8.50
C GLY A 144 6.26 0.02 8.40
N ARG A 145 6.17 0.82 7.34
CA ARG A 145 5.12 1.83 7.17
C ARG A 145 3.80 1.18 6.79
N LYS A 146 2.69 1.67 7.32
CA LYS A 146 1.36 1.37 6.79
C LYS A 146 1.09 2.38 5.68
N TYR A 147 1.21 1.95 4.42
CA TYR A 147 0.82 2.80 3.30
C TYR A 147 -0.68 2.70 3.06
N GLU A 148 -1.29 3.87 2.97
CA GLU A 148 -2.67 4.03 2.57
C GLU A 148 -2.69 4.89 1.30
N PHE A 149 -3.48 4.47 0.32
CA PHE A 149 -3.65 5.24 -0.91
C PHE A 149 -4.31 6.58 -0.59
N SER A 150 -3.89 7.61 -1.33
CA SER A 150 -4.56 8.91 -1.26
C SER A 150 -6.05 8.71 -1.52
N PRO A 151 -6.93 9.25 -0.66
CA PRO A 151 -8.38 9.07 -0.81
C PRO A 151 -8.80 9.58 -2.18
N GLN A 152 -9.55 8.76 -2.92
CA GLN A 152 -10.01 9.13 -4.24
C GLN A 152 -10.99 10.30 -4.12
N THR A 153 -10.75 11.35 -4.91
CA THR A 153 -11.77 12.39 -5.10
C THR A 153 -12.90 11.78 -5.91
N LEU A 154 -14.04 11.53 -5.28
CA LEU A 154 -15.18 10.93 -5.97
C LEU A 154 -15.87 12.00 -6.83
N CYS A 155 -16.25 11.63 -8.04
CA CYS A 155 -17.10 12.48 -8.88
C CYS A 155 -18.55 12.44 -8.36
N CYS A 156 -19.18 13.60 -8.25
CA CYS A 156 -20.60 13.70 -7.92
C CYS A 156 -21.42 13.66 -9.20
N TYR A 157 -22.41 12.77 -9.25
CA TYR A 157 -23.30 12.61 -10.40
C TYR A 157 -24.32 13.74 -10.54
N GLY A 158 -24.59 14.50 -9.47
CA GLY A 158 -25.65 15.53 -9.47
C GLY A 158 -25.35 16.78 -10.29
N LYS A 159 -24.08 17.15 -10.48
CA LYS A 159 -23.68 18.34 -11.26
C LYS A 159 -22.36 18.08 -11.98
N GLN A 160 -22.24 18.59 -13.20
CA GLN A 160 -20.97 18.58 -13.94
C GLN A 160 -19.88 19.27 -13.12
N LEU A 161 -18.69 18.65 -13.06
CA LEU A 161 -17.51 19.13 -12.31
C LEU A 161 -17.68 19.18 -10.78
N CYS A 162 -18.77 18.65 -10.23
CA CYS A 162 -18.91 18.53 -8.79
C CYS A 162 -18.13 17.31 -8.28
N THR A 163 -17.40 17.50 -7.19
CA THR A 163 -16.59 16.46 -6.54
C THR A 163 -16.96 16.34 -5.07
N ILE A 164 -16.72 15.16 -4.50
CA ILE A 164 -16.90 14.86 -3.09
C ILE A 164 -15.49 14.82 -2.47
N PRO A 165 -15.12 15.82 -1.64
CA PRO A 165 -13.80 15.86 -1.02
C PRO A 165 -13.65 14.77 0.04
N THR A 166 -12.41 14.48 0.41
CA THR A 166 -12.09 13.61 1.55
C THR A 166 -12.77 14.09 2.82
N GLY A 167 -13.36 13.17 3.57
CA GLY A 167 -14.13 13.43 4.78
C GLY A 167 -15.55 13.95 4.53
N GLY A 168 -15.94 14.22 3.29
CA GLY A 168 -17.29 14.66 2.93
C GLY A 168 -18.32 13.54 3.03
N THR A 169 -19.53 13.88 3.49
CA THR A 169 -20.69 12.97 3.47
C THR A 169 -21.25 12.87 2.06
N TYR A 170 -21.60 11.66 1.65
CA TYR A 170 -22.16 11.38 0.33
C TYR A 170 -23.13 10.20 0.36
N TYR A 171 -23.88 10.04 -0.72
CA TYR A 171 -24.80 8.93 -0.94
C TYR A 171 -24.28 8.06 -2.08
N SER A 172 -24.24 6.75 -1.88
CA SER A 172 -23.67 5.78 -2.84
C SER A 172 -24.68 4.71 -3.21
N TYR A 173 -24.80 4.42 -4.50
CA TYR A 173 -25.56 3.27 -5.00
C TYR A 173 -24.62 2.32 -5.76
N GLN A 174 -24.64 1.03 -5.38
CA GLN A 174 -23.82 -0.05 -5.94
C GLN A 174 -22.31 0.27 -6.03
N ASN A 175 -21.81 1.16 -5.17
CA ASN A 175 -20.45 1.68 -5.20
C ASN A 175 -20.01 2.25 -6.58
N ARG A 176 -20.97 2.75 -7.37
CA ARG A 176 -20.75 3.27 -8.72
C ARG A 176 -21.28 4.70 -8.89
N TYR A 177 -22.47 4.98 -8.36
CA TYR A 177 -23.11 6.28 -8.47
C TYR A 177 -23.02 7.02 -7.14
N HIS A 178 -22.35 8.17 -7.14
CA HIS A 178 -22.10 8.95 -5.94
C HIS A 178 -22.70 10.34 -6.04
N PHE A 179 -23.36 10.80 -4.97
CA PHE A 179 -23.88 12.17 -4.85
C PHE A 179 -23.37 12.81 -3.57
N CYS A 180 -22.84 14.03 -3.65
CA CYS A 180 -22.58 14.80 -2.44
C CYS A 180 -23.89 15.12 -1.72
N GLU A 181 -23.83 15.30 -0.40
CA GLU A 181 -25.03 15.53 0.43
C GLU A 181 -25.92 16.67 -0.10
N LYS A 182 -25.31 17.77 -0.56
CA LYS A 182 -26.01 18.91 -1.16
C LYS A 182 -26.73 18.56 -2.46
N CYS A 183 -26.06 17.89 -3.40
CA CYS A 183 -26.71 17.53 -4.67
C CYS A 183 -27.81 16.49 -4.47
N PHE A 184 -27.63 15.55 -3.54
CA PHE A 184 -28.62 14.51 -3.26
C PHE A 184 -29.92 15.10 -2.65
N THR A 185 -29.78 16.10 -1.78
CA THR A 185 -30.92 16.81 -1.17
C THR A 185 -31.62 17.78 -2.13
N GLU A 186 -30.88 18.37 -3.09
CA GLU A 186 -31.47 19.24 -4.12
C GLU A 186 -32.36 18.48 -5.14
N ILE A 187 -32.23 17.16 -5.27
CA ILE A 187 -33.08 16.35 -6.17
C ILE A 187 -34.52 16.36 -5.66
N GLN A 188 -35.46 16.81 -6.49
CA GLN A 188 -36.88 16.83 -6.14
C GLN A 188 -37.48 15.41 -6.19
N GLY A 189 -38.28 15.06 -5.18
CA GLY A 189 -38.94 13.76 -5.05
C GLY A 189 -38.08 12.65 -4.43
N GLU A 190 -38.65 11.46 -4.36
CA GLU A 190 -38.07 10.28 -3.69
C GLU A 190 -37.17 9.41 -4.58
N SER A 191 -36.91 9.84 -5.81
CA SER A 191 -36.22 9.02 -6.81
C SER A 191 -35.15 9.81 -7.55
N VAL A 192 -34.03 9.16 -7.85
CA VAL A 192 -32.90 9.65 -8.63
C VAL A 192 -32.87 8.97 -9.99
N THR A 193 -32.62 9.73 -11.05
CA THR A 193 -32.48 9.20 -12.40
C THR A 193 -31.00 9.03 -12.74
N LEU A 194 -30.59 7.81 -13.10
CA LEU A 194 -29.20 7.42 -13.40
C LEU A 194 -29.06 6.98 -14.86
N GLY A 195 -27.94 7.34 -15.50
CA GLY A 195 -27.59 6.96 -16.87
C GLY A 195 -26.24 7.54 -17.32
N ASP A 196 -25.24 6.69 -17.51
CA ASP A 196 -23.85 7.12 -17.81
C ASP A 196 -23.68 7.75 -19.20
N ASP A 197 -24.60 7.44 -20.12
CA ASP A 197 -24.60 7.91 -21.50
C ASP A 197 -25.95 8.54 -21.83
N PRO A 198 -26.01 9.80 -22.33
CA PRO A 198 -27.25 10.43 -22.80
C PRO A 198 -28.00 9.63 -23.87
N ALA A 199 -27.31 8.75 -24.61
CA ALA A 199 -27.90 7.86 -25.61
C ALA A 199 -28.48 6.57 -25.02
N GLN A 200 -28.24 6.27 -23.74
CA GLN A 200 -28.74 5.07 -23.07
C GLN A 200 -30.01 5.34 -22.26
N PRO A 201 -30.90 4.33 -22.11
CA PRO A 201 -32.09 4.45 -21.27
C PRO A 201 -31.72 4.74 -19.82
N GLN A 202 -32.37 5.75 -19.23
CA GLN A 202 -32.14 6.12 -17.84
C GLN A 202 -32.99 5.26 -16.90
N THR A 203 -32.38 4.82 -15.80
CA THR A 203 -33.06 4.07 -14.75
C THR A 203 -33.42 4.96 -13.57
N ARG A 204 -34.61 4.76 -13.01
CA ARG A 204 -35.12 5.52 -11.86
C ARG A 204 -34.94 4.70 -10.59
N ILE A 205 -34.08 5.16 -9.69
CA ILE A 205 -33.72 4.48 -8.44
C ILE A 205 -34.28 5.27 -7.27
N SER A 206 -34.88 4.60 -6.30
CA SER A 206 -35.41 5.27 -5.11
C SER A 206 -34.29 5.71 -4.16
N LYS A 207 -34.46 6.85 -3.49
CA LYS A 207 -33.43 7.46 -2.62
C LYS A 207 -33.10 6.61 -1.39
N ASP A 208 -34.05 5.85 -0.89
CA ASP A 208 -33.90 4.88 0.20
C ASP A 208 -32.92 3.74 -0.12
N GLN A 209 -32.68 3.46 -1.41
CA GLN A 209 -31.69 2.46 -1.84
C GLN A 209 -30.24 2.98 -1.81
N PHE A 210 -30.03 4.27 -1.52
CA PHE A 210 -28.70 4.83 -1.42
C PHE A 210 -28.15 4.72 0.00
N GLU A 211 -26.90 4.28 0.11
CA GLU A 211 -26.20 4.22 1.38
C GLU A 211 -25.56 5.59 1.67
N ARG A 212 -25.88 6.19 2.81
CA ARG A 212 -25.18 7.37 3.31
C ARG A 212 -23.81 6.95 3.84
N LYS A 213 -22.75 7.48 3.23
CA LYS A 213 -21.34 7.19 3.52
C LYS A 213 -20.55 8.46 3.76
N LYS A 214 -19.33 8.29 4.26
CA LYS A 214 -18.34 9.35 4.41
C LYS A 214 -17.11 8.98 3.60
N ASN A 215 -16.52 9.94 2.89
CA ASN A 215 -15.36 9.70 2.04
C ASN A 215 -14.07 9.68 2.87
N ASP A 216 -13.98 8.77 3.83
CA ASP A 216 -12.85 8.60 4.75
C ASP A 216 -12.28 7.18 4.74
N VAL A 217 -12.74 6.34 3.80
CA VAL A 217 -12.15 5.03 3.55
C VAL A 217 -10.83 5.22 2.81
N LEU A 218 -9.77 4.70 3.40
CA LEU A 218 -8.43 4.67 2.84
C LEU A 218 -8.08 3.23 2.49
N ASP A 219 -7.76 2.98 1.22
CA ASP A 219 -7.35 1.67 0.76
C ASP A 219 -5.90 1.42 1.21
N SER A 220 -5.64 0.30 1.88
CA SER A 220 -4.27 -0.07 2.26
C SER A 220 -3.47 -0.58 1.06
N GLU A 221 -2.18 -0.30 1.02
CA GLU A 221 -1.25 -0.82 0.01
C GLU A 221 -1.23 -2.36 0.03
N PRO A 222 -1.42 -3.01 -1.13
CA PRO A 222 -1.42 -4.47 -1.20
C PRO A 222 -0.04 -5.07 -0.86
N PHE A 223 -0.08 -6.25 -0.23
CA PHE A 223 1.10 -7.05 0.02
C PHE A 223 1.29 -8.14 -1.04
N VAL A 224 2.55 -8.45 -1.31
CA VAL A 224 2.98 -9.66 -2.05
C VAL A 224 3.83 -10.54 -1.14
N GLU A 225 3.53 -11.84 -1.11
CA GLU A 225 4.26 -12.81 -0.29
C GLU A 225 5.47 -13.38 -1.04
N CYS A 226 6.65 -13.36 -0.42
CA CYS A 226 7.83 -14.02 -0.97
C CYS A 226 7.66 -15.54 -0.95
N LYS A 227 7.76 -16.19 -2.11
CA LYS A 227 7.58 -17.64 -2.26
C LYS A 227 8.59 -18.50 -1.50
N ASP A 228 9.74 -17.95 -1.16
CA ASP A 228 10.80 -18.70 -0.47
C ASP A 228 10.70 -18.55 1.05
N CYS A 229 10.58 -17.32 1.57
CA CYS A 229 10.56 -17.08 3.01
C CYS A 229 9.18 -16.76 3.61
N GLY A 230 8.14 -16.56 2.81
CA GLY A 230 6.79 -16.26 3.29
C GLY A 230 6.58 -14.84 3.84
N ARG A 231 7.57 -13.95 3.79
CA ARG A 231 7.41 -12.56 4.23
C ARG A 231 6.49 -11.79 3.26
N LYS A 232 5.55 -11.03 3.83
CA LYS A 232 4.71 -10.04 3.13
C LYS A 232 5.48 -8.74 2.91
N MET A 233 5.63 -8.31 1.66
CA MET A 233 6.24 -7.03 1.28
C MET A 233 5.21 -6.16 0.58
N HIS A 234 5.25 -4.84 0.73
CA HIS A 234 4.40 -3.97 -0.08
C HIS A 234 4.72 -4.14 -1.55
N GLN A 235 3.68 -4.28 -2.38
CA GLN A 235 3.81 -4.49 -3.81
C GLN A 235 4.59 -3.35 -4.48
N ILE A 236 4.32 -2.10 -4.08
CA ILE A 236 5.02 -0.91 -4.57
C ILE A 236 6.49 -0.86 -4.14
N CYS A 237 6.82 -1.31 -2.91
CA CYS A 237 8.21 -1.26 -2.43
C CYS A 237 9.11 -2.25 -3.17
N VAL A 238 8.58 -3.40 -3.56
CA VAL A 238 9.37 -4.44 -4.25
C VAL A 238 9.15 -4.46 -5.75
N LEU A 239 8.27 -3.58 -6.25
CA LEU A 239 7.91 -3.41 -7.65
C LEU A 239 7.60 -4.76 -8.30
N HIS A 240 6.64 -5.50 -7.76
CA HIS A 240 6.22 -6.79 -8.32
C HIS A 240 4.90 -6.67 -9.09
N TYR A 241 4.87 -7.31 -10.26
CA TYR A 241 3.66 -7.42 -11.07
C TYR A 241 3.65 -8.79 -11.77
N ASP A 242 2.56 -9.53 -11.61
CA ASP A 242 2.45 -10.92 -12.07
C ASP A 242 2.61 -11.05 -13.59
N THR A 243 2.16 -10.05 -14.35
CA THR A 243 2.34 -10.02 -15.81
C THR A 243 3.82 -9.97 -16.23
N ILE A 244 4.67 -9.32 -15.42
CA ILE A 244 6.12 -9.24 -15.69
C ILE A 244 6.81 -10.51 -15.19
N TRP A 245 6.49 -10.97 -13.99
CA TRP A 245 7.11 -12.12 -13.34
C TRP A 245 6.07 -13.17 -12.89
N PRO A 246 5.49 -13.94 -13.82
CA PRO A 246 4.40 -14.88 -13.51
C PRO A 246 4.86 -16.09 -12.68
N SER A 247 6.17 -16.31 -12.57
CA SER A 247 6.73 -17.31 -11.65
C SER A 247 6.57 -16.95 -10.17
N GLY A 248 6.03 -15.76 -9.89
CA GLY A 248 5.78 -15.21 -8.56
C GLY A 248 7.00 -14.51 -7.95
N PHE A 249 6.76 -13.86 -6.82
CA PHE A 249 7.71 -13.00 -6.14
C PHE A 249 8.72 -13.77 -5.27
N ILE A 250 10.00 -13.41 -5.37
CA ILE A 250 11.07 -13.81 -4.45
C ILE A 250 11.79 -12.52 -4.01
N CYS A 251 11.87 -12.28 -2.70
CA CYS A 251 12.49 -11.08 -2.17
C CYS A 251 14.01 -11.09 -2.36
N ASP A 252 14.61 -9.90 -2.34
CA ASP A 252 16.03 -9.72 -2.66
C ASP A 252 16.96 -10.46 -1.68
N ASN A 253 16.53 -10.61 -0.41
CA ASN A 253 17.26 -11.40 0.59
C ASN A 253 17.32 -12.89 0.22
N CYS A 254 16.24 -13.47 -0.30
CA CYS A 254 16.19 -14.86 -0.76
C CYS A 254 16.97 -15.05 -2.07
N LEU A 255 16.89 -14.07 -2.99
CA LEU A 255 17.69 -14.05 -4.21
C LEU A 255 19.19 -14.04 -3.90
N LYS A 256 19.65 -13.14 -3.00
CA LYS A 256 21.04 -13.06 -2.54
C LYS A 256 21.50 -14.37 -1.90
N LYS A 257 20.71 -14.96 -0.99
CA LYS A 257 21.04 -16.23 -0.32
C LYS A 257 21.16 -17.41 -1.29
N SER A 258 20.36 -17.41 -2.35
CA SER A 258 20.39 -18.46 -3.38
C SER A 258 21.33 -18.13 -4.56
N ALA A 259 22.09 -17.04 -4.47
CA ALA A 259 22.95 -16.52 -5.55
C ALA A 259 22.22 -16.38 -6.89
N LYS A 260 20.93 -16.02 -6.85
CA LYS A 260 20.09 -15.77 -8.03
C LYS A 260 19.87 -14.28 -8.21
N THR A 261 19.65 -13.87 -9.45
CA THR A 261 19.23 -12.51 -9.79
C THR A 261 17.77 -12.51 -10.26
N ARG A 262 17.09 -11.38 -10.10
CA ARG A 262 15.74 -11.20 -10.62
C ARG A 262 15.79 -11.27 -12.15
N LYS A 263 14.80 -11.92 -12.76
CA LYS A 263 14.68 -11.97 -14.22
C LYS A 263 14.49 -10.55 -14.76
N ASP A 264 15.11 -10.27 -15.91
CA ASP A 264 15.01 -8.97 -16.57
C ASP A 264 13.57 -8.57 -16.89
N ASN A 265 13.24 -7.29 -16.72
CA ASN A 265 11.93 -6.75 -17.04
C ASN A 265 11.82 -6.47 -18.54
N LYS A 266 11.07 -7.32 -19.24
CA LYS A 266 10.84 -7.17 -20.68
C LYS A 266 9.89 -6.01 -21.05
N PHE A 267 9.14 -5.49 -20.09
CA PHE A 267 8.17 -4.40 -20.24
C PHE A 267 8.79 -3.07 -19.82
N SER A 268 9.88 -2.67 -20.47
CA SER A 268 10.57 -1.41 -20.20
C SER A 268 10.32 -0.37 -21.29
N ALA A 269 10.36 0.91 -20.92
CA ALA A 269 10.17 2.03 -21.85
C ALA A 269 11.14 1.96 -23.04
N LYS A 270 12.39 1.56 -22.81
CA LYS A 270 13.42 1.39 -23.84
C LYS A 270 13.00 0.43 -24.96
N ARG A 271 12.21 -0.60 -24.63
CA ARG A 271 11.80 -1.68 -25.55
C ARG A 271 10.52 -1.37 -26.34
N LEU A 272 9.83 -0.28 -26.05
CA LEU A 272 8.70 0.18 -26.86
C LEU A 272 9.19 0.59 -28.26
N GLN A 273 8.29 0.51 -29.25
CA GLN A 273 8.57 0.86 -30.63
C GLN A 273 9.07 2.31 -30.75
N SER A 274 10.21 2.48 -31.41
CA SER A 274 10.78 3.79 -31.70
C SER A 274 10.09 4.44 -32.90
N THR A 275 9.92 5.75 -32.85
CA THR A 275 9.43 6.58 -33.97
C THR A 275 10.44 7.66 -34.30
N ARG A 276 10.38 8.23 -35.52
CA ARG A 276 11.27 9.32 -35.94
C ARG A 276 11.22 10.51 -34.97
N LEU A 277 10.01 10.91 -34.55
CA LEU A 277 9.81 11.97 -33.57
C LEU A 277 10.40 11.61 -32.21
N GLY A 278 10.12 10.40 -31.70
CA GLY A 278 10.66 9.92 -30.43
C GLY A 278 12.18 9.94 -30.40
N MET A 279 12.83 9.38 -31.44
CA MET A 279 14.29 9.36 -31.56
C MET A 279 14.90 10.76 -31.67
N TYR A 280 14.26 11.67 -32.39
CA TYR A 280 14.72 13.06 -32.51
C TYR A 280 14.74 13.78 -31.16
N ILE A 281 13.68 13.65 -30.36
CA ILE A 281 13.59 14.27 -29.03
C ILE A 281 14.58 13.59 -28.08
N GLU A 282 14.63 12.26 -28.07
CA GLU A 282 15.55 11.46 -27.25
C GLU A 282 17.01 11.86 -27.46
N ASP A 283 17.48 11.90 -28.71
CA ASP A 283 18.84 12.27 -29.06
C ASP A 283 19.16 13.72 -28.64
N ARG A 284 18.23 14.64 -28.86
CA ARG A 284 18.39 16.05 -28.47
C ARG A 284 18.55 16.21 -26.95
N VAL A 285 17.72 15.52 -26.17
CA VAL A 285 17.78 15.55 -24.70
C VAL A 285 19.07 14.91 -24.19
N ASN A 286 19.42 13.72 -24.67
CA ASN A 286 20.61 13.01 -24.21
C ASN A 286 21.91 13.74 -24.61
N LYS A 287 21.97 14.37 -25.79
CA LYS A 287 23.10 15.25 -26.16
C LYS A 287 23.19 16.49 -25.28
N TYR A 288 22.08 17.02 -24.79
CA TYR A 288 22.08 18.10 -23.82
C TYR A 288 22.61 17.62 -22.46
N LEU A 289 22.07 16.51 -21.93
CA LEU A 289 22.50 15.94 -20.64
C LEU A 289 23.99 15.61 -20.62
N LYS A 290 24.52 15.00 -21.69
CA LYS A 290 25.95 14.72 -21.85
C LYS A 290 26.82 15.98 -21.82
N ARG A 291 26.33 17.11 -22.36
CA ARG A 291 27.04 18.39 -22.32
C ARG A 291 27.00 19.05 -20.94
N GLN A 292 25.92 18.86 -20.18
CA GLN A 292 25.84 19.36 -18.80
C GLN A 292 26.73 18.57 -17.85
N ASN A 293 27.03 17.30 -18.17
CA ASN A 293 27.92 16.42 -17.42
C ASN A 293 27.59 16.36 -15.91
N HIS A 294 26.31 16.37 -15.58
CA HIS A 294 25.86 16.26 -14.20
C HIS A 294 26.10 14.83 -13.69
N PRO A 295 26.72 14.64 -12.51
CA PRO A 295 27.19 13.33 -12.05
C PRO A 295 26.07 12.28 -11.87
N GLU A 296 24.85 12.72 -11.62
CA GLU A 296 23.68 11.85 -11.43
C GLU A 296 22.75 11.76 -12.66
N ALA A 297 23.12 12.37 -13.79
CA ALA A 297 22.27 12.35 -14.98
C ALA A 297 22.22 10.96 -15.62
N GLY A 298 21.02 10.39 -15.73
CA GLY A 298 20.74 9.15 -16.46
C GLY A 298 20.41 9.37 -17.94
N GLU A 299 20.29 8.27 -18.67
CA GLU A 299 19.79 8.26 -20.05
C GLU A 299 18.26 8.43 -20.07
N VAL A 300 17.76 9.30 -20.94
CA VAL A 300 16.32 9.51 -21.16
C VAL A 300 15.86 8.67 -22.36
N PHE A 301 14.71 8.00 -22.24
CA PHE A 301 14.05 7.31 -23.35
C PHE A 301 12.74 8.00 -23.71
N VAL A 302 12.55 8.35 -24.99
CA VAL A 302 11.33 9.00 -25.48
C VAL A 302 10.60 8.10 -26.48
N ARG A 303 9.32 7.82 -26.23
CA ARG A 303 8.49 6.93 -27.04
C ARG A 303 7.14 7.58 -27.33
N VAL A 304 6.76 7.61 -28.60
CA VAL A 304 5.43 8.05 -29.01
C VAL A 304 4.49 6.86 -28.88
N VAL A 305 3.57 6.91 -27.93
CA VAL A 305 2.68 5.78 -27.57
C VAL A 305 1.30 5.85 -28.21
N ALA A 306 0.94 6.99 -28.81
CA ALA A 306 -0.32 7.17 -29.52
C ALA A 306 -0.15 8.20 -30.65
N SER A 307 -0.77 7.92 -31.79
CA SER A 307 -0.92 8.84 -32.92
C SER A 307 -2.24 8.52 -33.60
N SER A 308 -3.15 9.49 -33.62
CA SER A 308 -4.49 9.32 -34.17
C SER A 308 -4.95 10.62 -34.78
N ASP A 309 -5.56 10.55 -35.96
CA ASP A 309 -6.28 11.69 -36.51
C ASP A 309 -7.50 11.99 -35.64
N LYS A 310 -7.71 13.28 -35.36
CA LYS A 310 -8.87 13.76 -34.61
C LYS A 310 -9.49 14.93 -35.34
N ILE A 311 -10.81 14.90 -35.43
CA ILE A 311 -11.60 16.03 -35.94
C ILE A 311 -12.16 16.75 -34.71
N THR A 312 -11.90 18.06 -34.63
CA THR A 312 -12.52 18.89 -33.59
C THR A 312 -13.67 19.63 -34.23
N GLU A 313 -14.89 19.34 -33.77
CA GLU A 313 -16.04 20.10 -34.21
C GLU A 313 -16.10 21.46 -33.53
N VAL A 314 -16.44 22.48 -34.32
CA VAL A 314 -16.79 23.80 -33.79
C VAL A 314 -17.98 23.63 -32.85
N LYS A 315 -17.85 24.08 -31.60
CA LYS A 315 -18.95 24.01 -30.63
C LYS A 315 -20.17 24.76 -31.16
N GLN A 316 -21.38 24.28 -30.83
CA GLN A 316 -22.64 24.79 -31.40
C GLN A 316 -22.77 26.31 -31.36
N GLY A 317 -22.36 26.97 -30.25
CA GLY A 317 -22.43 28.43 -30.12
C GLY A 317 -21.48 29.23 -31.03
N MET A 318 -20.47 28.58 -31.61
CA MET A 318 -19.53 29.16 -32.58
C MET A 318 -19.87 28.76 -34.03
N LYS A 319 -20.72 27.74 -34.25
CA LYS A 319 -21.22 27.36 -35.60
C LYS A 319 -22.32 28.30 -36.11
N THR A 320 -22.98 29.04 -35.23
CA THR A 320 -24.12 29.92 -35.53
C THR A 320 -23.76 31.40 -35.77
N ARG A 321 -22.48 31.74 -35.95
CA ARG A 321 -21.99 33.08 -36.31
C ARG A 321 -21.33 33.05 -37.67
#